data_AF-A0A9W4WV50-F1
#
_entry.id   AF-A0A9W4WV50-F1
#
_cell.length_a   1.000
_cell.length_b   1.000
_cell.length_c   1.000
_cell.angle_alpha   90.00
_cell.angle_beta   90.00
_cell.angle_gamma   90.00
#
_symmetry.space_group_name_H-M   'P 1'
#
loop_
_entity.id
_entity.type
_entity.pdbx_description
1 polymer ?
#
loop_
_entity_poly.entity_id
_entity_poly.type
_entity_poly.pdbx_seq_one_letter_code
_entity_poly.pdbx_strand_id
1 'polypeptide(L)'
;AFSTNALAITAPIVTNVTHLPVLKAHILFVWLFGSLRISTGETSIRSLMLRGTIIFLIGYLGWHIDYHFCNELNKVSNPQLHAWWHLTASYSNYSISLTIMFDRSKMLGKNTIIRWVYNILPYVELPIEFDPLEAISLERALLMQ
;
A
#
# COMPACT_ATOMS: atom_id res chain seq x y z
N ALA A 1 -10.36 -14.20 -37.64
CA ALA A 1 -10.12 -12.75 -37.65
C ALA A 1 -11.14 -12.09 -36.72
N PHE A 2 -10.76 -11.91 -35.45
CA PHE A 2 -11.62 -11.24 -34.46
C PHE A 2 -11.39 -9.74 -34.60
N SER A 3 -12.46 -8.98 -34.82
CA SER A 3 -12.45 -7.55 -35.13
C SER A 3 -11.71 -6.74 -34.06
N THR A 4 -10.59 -6.13 -34.44
CA THR A 4 -9.75 -5.22 -33.63
C THR A 4 -10.45 -3.90 -33.30
N ASN A 5 -11.63 -3.64 -33.87
CA ASN A 5 -12.31 -2.35 -33.78
C ASN A 5 -13.19 -2.23 -32.53
N ALA A 6 -13.60 -3.35 -31.91
CA ALA A 6 -14.41 -3.33 -30.69
C ALA A 6 -13.58 -3.04 -29.42
N LEU A 7 -12.32 -3.51 -29.36
CA LEU A 7 -11.40 -3.28 -28.24
C LEU A 7 -10.89 -1.83 -28.17
N ALA A 8 -10.79 -1.15 -29.31
CA ALA A 8 -10.31 0.24 -29.36
C ALA A 8 -11.34 1.27 -28.86
N ILE A 9 -12.65 0.94 -28.92
CA ILE A 9 -13.74 1.86 -28.54
C ILE A 9 -14.15 1.65 -27.08
N THR A 10 -14.04 0.43 -26.54
CA THR A 10 -14.38 0.14 -25.14
C THR A 10 -13.26 0.49 -24.15
N ALA A 11 -11.99 0.44 -24.58
CA ALA A 11 -10.86 0.85 -23.77
C ALA A 11 -10.98 2.30 -23.22
N PRO A 12 -11.24 3.35 -24.02
CA PRO A 12 -11.32 4.73 -23.51
C PRO A 12 -12.54 5.00 -22.62
N ILE A 13 -13.61 4.19 -22.71
CA ILE A 13 -14.84 4.38 -21.92
C ILE A 13 -14.70 3.72 -20.54
N VAL A 14 -14.07 2.55 -20.44
CA VAL A 14 -13.80 1.87 -19.16
C VAL A 14 -12.69 2.57 -18.37
N THR A 15 -11.72 3.20 -19.05
CA THR A 15 -10.61 3.93 -18.43
C THR A 15 -11.06 5.25 -17.81
N ASN A 16 -11.83 6.09 -18.52
CA ASN A 16 -12.30 7.37 -17.98
C ASN A 16 -13.20 7.24 -16.73
N VAL A 17 -13.94 6.14 -16.61
CA VAL A 17 -14.80 5.87 -15.44
C VAL A 17 -14.02 5.31 -14.25
N THR A 18 -12.82 4.74 -14.44
CA THR A 18 -12.03 4.09 -13.37
C THR A 18 -10.86 4.93 -12.85
N HIS A 19 -10.32 5.87 -13.64
CA HIS A 19 -9.11 6.62 -13.27
C HIS A 19 -9.32 7.78 -12.31
N LEU A 20 -10.36 8.57 -12.56
CA LEU A 20 -10.73 9.70 -11.73
C LEU A 20 -11.17 9.29 -10.31
N PRO A 21 -11.98 8.24 -10.12
CA PRO A 21 -12.38 7.84 -8.77
C PRO A 21 -11.24 7.19 -7.97
N VAL A 22 -10.32 6.44 -8.58
CA VAL A 22 -9.19 5.83 -7.86
C VAL A 22 -8.21 6.89 -7.34
N LEU A 23 -7.80 7.84 -8.19
CA LEU A 23 -6.93 8.94 -7.74
C LEU A 23 -7.64 9.79 -6.68
N LYS A 24 -8.90 10.17 -6.91
CA LYS A 24 -9.67 10.97 -5.96
C LYS A 24 -9.84 10.25 -4.63
N ALA A 25 -10.15 8.95 -4.64
CA ALA A 25 -10.28 8.14 -3.43
C ALA A 25 -8.96 8.01 -2.69
N HIS A 26 -7.83 7.80 -3.39
CA HIS A 26 -6.51 7.70 -2.77
C HIS A 26 -6.07 9.02 -2.14
N ILE A 27 -6.28 10.14 -2.85
CA ILE A 27 -5.99 11.49 -2.31
C ILE A 27 -6.91 11.81 -1.13
N LEU A 28 -8.21 11.55 -1.22
CA LEU A 28 -9.15 11.73 -0.11
C LEU A 28 -8.75 10.90 1.11
N PHE A 29 -8.38 9.64 0.89
CA PHE A 29 -7.97 8.73 1.94
C PHE A 29 -6.68 9.22 2.62
N VAL A 30 -5.66 9.57 1.83
CA VAL A 30 -4.40 10.13 2.35
C VAL A 30 -4.65 11.46 3.06
N TRP A 31 -5.55 12.30 2.58
CA TRP A 31 -5.86 13.59 3.19
C TRP A 31 -6.63 13.43 4.51
N LEU A 32 -7.66 12.58 4.53
CA LEU A 32 -8.43 12.26 5.74
C LEU A 32 -7.55 11.59 6.79
N PHE A 33 -6.86 10.50 6.44
CA PHE A 33 -5.98 9.80 7.38
C PHE A 33 -4.75 10.62 7.73
N GLY A 34 -4.12 11.29 6.77
CA GLY A 34 -2.98 12.17 7.04
C GLY A 34 -3.32 13.29 8.02
N SER A 35 -4.47 13.95 7.85
CA SER A 35 -4.92 15.01 8.75
C SER A 35 -5.27 14.50 10.14
N LEU A 36 -5.96 13.34 10.23
CA LEU A 36 -6.28 12.70 11.51
C LEU A 36 -5.01 12.30 12.27
N ARG A 37 -3.99 11.84 11.54
CA ARG A 37 -2.75 11.31 12.11
C ARG A 37 -1.74 12.38 12.50
N ILE A 38 -1.71 13.52 11.81
CA ILE A 38 -0.94 14.71 12.24
C ILE A 38 -1.33 15.11 13.67
N SER A 39 -2.60 14.93 14.07
CA SER A 39 -3.07 15.20 15.43
C SER A 39 -2.57 14.20 16.49
N THR A 40 -2.07 13.02 16.09
CA THR A 40 -1.64 11.96 17.04
C THR A 40 -0.16 12.02 17.41
N GLY A 41 0.63 12.90 16.78
CA GLY A 41 2.05 13.13 17.11
C GLY A 41 3.03 12.02 16.70
N GLU A 42 2.56 10.91 16.12
CA GLU A 42 3.39 9.76 15.74
C GLU A 42 4.18 10.01 14.44
N THR A 43 5.45 10.41 14.58
CA THR A 43 6.33 10.78 13.46
C THR A 43 6.63 9.60 12.51
N SER A 44 6.75 8.39 13.04
CA SER A 44 7.02 7.17 12.26
C SER A 44 5.89 6.82 11.28
N ILE A 45 4.63 6.87 11.75
CA ILE A 45 3.44 6.66 10.93
C ILE A 45 3.30 7.76 9.88
N ARG A 46 3.56 9.01 10.27
CA ARG A 46 3.53 10.14 9.34
C ARG A 46 4.53 9.97 8.20
N SER A 47 5.76 9.57 8.50
CA SER A 47 6.80 9.29 7.49
C SER A 47 6.39 8.15 6.56
N LEU A 48 5.80 7.08 7.10
CA LEU A 48 5.30 5.94 6.32
C LEU A 48 4.21 6.37 5.32
N MET A 49 3.20 7.12 5.80
CA MET A 49 2.09 7.59 4.96
C MET A 49 2.56 8.57 3.87
N LEU A 50 3.48 9.49 4.21
CA LEU A 50 4.06 10.41 3.24
C LEU A 50 4.85 9.67 2.16
N ARG A 51 5.70 8.72 2.54
CA ARG A 51 6.46 7.89 1.58
C ARG A 51 5.55 7.09 0.66
N GLY A 52 4.55 6.40 1.23
CA GLY A 52 3.56 5.65 0.46
C GLY A 52 2.77 6.53 -0.52
N THR A 53 2.48 7.78 -0.14
CA THR A 53 1.80 8.76 -1.02
C THR A 53 2.71 9.24 -2.15
N ILE A 54 3.96 9.60 -1.84
CA ILE A 54 4.92 10.05 -2.85
C ILE A 54 5.17 8.94 -3.88
N ILE A 55 5.38 7.70 -3.44
CA ILE A 55 5.60 6.55 -4.31
C ILE A 55 4.39 6.31 -5.23
N PHE A 56 3.17 6.40 -4.69
CA PHE A 56 1.94 6.32 -5.47
C PHE A 56 1.86 7.39 -6.55
N LEU A 57 2.16 8.65 -6.20
CA LEU A 57 2.10 9.77 -7.15
C LEU A 57 3.12 9.60 -8.28
N ILE A 58 4.33 9.13 -7.97
CA ILE A 58 5.35 8.84 -8.97
C ILE A 58 4.87 7.77 -9.95
N GLY A 59 4.33 6.66 -9.45
CA GLY A 59 3.79 5.62 -10.31
C GLY A 59 2.58 6.07 -11.12
N TYR A 60 1.71 6.89 -10.52
CA TYR A 60 0.54 7.45 -11.20
C TYR A 60 0.96 8.31 -12.39
N LEU A 61 1.95 9.20 -12.18
CA LEU A 61 2.55 10.00 -13.25
C LEU A 61 3.21 9.12 -14.30
N GLY A 62 3.96 8.09 -13.89
CA GLY A 62 4.58 7.13 -14.80
C GLY A 62 3.56 6.43 -15.70
N TRP A 63 2.44 5.99 -15.13
CA TRP A 63 1.35 5.39 -15.91
C TRP A 63 0.66 6.39 -16.84
N HIS A 64 0.48 7.65 -16.45
CA HIS A 64 0.00 8.70 -17.36
C HIS A 64 0.95 8.96 -18.52
N ILE A 65 2.26 8.95 -18.27
CA ILE A 65 3.27 9.07 -19.32
C ILE A 65 3.18 7.86 -20.28
N ASP A 66 3.07 6.64 -19.76
CA ASP A 66 2.87 5.41 -20.55
C ASP A 66 1.64 5.53 -21.46
N TYR A 67 0.55 6.02 -20.89
CA TYR A 67 -0.73 6.13 -21.58
C TYR A 67 -0.70 7.18 -22.69
N HIS A 68 -0.19 8.39 -22.40
CA HIS A 68 -0.19 9.50 -23.35
C HIS A 68 0.94 9.42 -24.39
N PHE A 69 2.08 8.82 -24.05
CA PHE A 69 3.27 8.76 -24.90
C PHE A 69 3.60 7.33 -25.38
N CYS A 70 2.63 6.40 -25.33
CA CYS A 70 2.80 5.01 -25.75
C CYS A 70 3.46 4.87 -27.14
N ASN A 71 3.06 5.70 -28.10
CA ASN A 71 3.60 5.68 -29.47
C ASN A 71 5.07 6.09 -29.55
N GLU A 72 5.53 6.98 -28.66
CA GLU A 72 6.91 7.43 -28.63
C GLU A 72 7.79 6.49 -27.79
N LEU A 73 7.25 5.98 -26.68
CA LEU A 73 7.95 5.06 -25.79
C LEU A 73 8.17 3.67 -26.42
N ASN A 74 7.24 3.20 -27.25
CA ASN A 74 7.42 1.95 -27.98
C ASN A 74 8.59 1.99 -28.98
N LYS A 75 9.03 3.18 -29.43
CA LYS A 75 10.17 3.33 -30.35
C LYS A 75 11.53 3.12 -29.68
N VAL A 76 11.61 3.32 -28.37
CA VAL A 76 12.86 3.31 -27.58
C VAL A 76 12.97 2.04 -26.70
N SER A 77 12.12 1.03 -26.96
CA SER A 77 11.79 -0.09 -26.07
C SER A 77 10.84 0.34 -24.95
N ASN A 78 9.65 -0.26 -24.93
CA ASN A 78 8.57 0.09 -24.02
C ASN A 78 9.01 -0.13 -22.55
N PRO A 79 9.12 0.92 -21.73
CA PRO A 79 9.53 0.81 -20.33
C PRO A 79 8.47 0.17 -19.42
N GLN A 80 7.27 -0.14 -19.95
CA GLN A 80 6.15 -0.76 -19.24
C GLN A 80 5.80 0.01 -17.96
N LEU A 81 5.67 1.34 -18.05
CA LEU A 81 5.42 2.17 -16.86
C LEU A 81 4.07 1.85 -16.21
N HIS A 82 3.11 1.30 -16.97
CA HIS A 82 1.88 0.73 -16.40
C HIS A 82 2.15 -0.45 -15.43
N ALA A 83 3.17 -1.28 -15.68
CA ALA A 83 3.55 -2.36 -14.75
C ALA A 83 4.15 -1.78 -13.46
N TRP A 84 4.99 -0.75 -13.58
CA TRP A 84 5.56 -0.04 -12.43
C TRP A 84 4.50 0.65 -11.58
N TRP A 85 3.44 1.16 -12.20
CA TRP A 85 2.28 1.69 -11.49
C TRP A 85 1.66 0.68 -10.54
N HIS A 86 1.42 -0.56 -10.97
CA HIS A 86 0.86 -1.60 -10.09
C HIS A 86 1.74 -1.87 -8.87
N LEU A 87 3.07 -1.86 -9.02
CA LEU A 87 4.01 -2.04 -7.91
C LEU A 87 3.93 -0.88 -6.91
N THR A 88 4.00 0.36 -7.40
CA THR A 88 3.94 1.56 -6.55
C THR A 88 2.59 1.75 -5.86
N ALA A 89 1.48 1.46 -6.57
CA ALA A 89 0.14 1.47 -6.00
C ALA A 89 -0.01 0.42 -4.90
N SER A 90 0.51 -0.80 -5.13
CA SER A 90 0.53 -1.87 -4.13
C SER A 90 1.34 -1.47 -2.89
N TYR A 91 2.50 -0.83 -3.05
CA TYR A 91 3.31 -0.33 -1.94
C TYR A 91 2.58 0.73 -1.11
N SER A 92 1.85 1.63 -1.76
CA SER A 92 1.04 2.64 -1.09
C SER A 92 -0.07 1.99 -0.26
N ASN A 93 -0.80 1.04 -0.85
CA ASN A 93 -1.86 0.29 -0.17
C ASN A 93 -1.32 -0.55 1.01
N TYR A 94 -0.15 -1.13 0.85
CA TYR A 94 0.56 -1.82 1.93
C TYR A 94 0.86 -0.88 3.10
N SER A 95 1.35 0.34 2.82
CA SER A 95 1.64 1.36 3.83
C SER A 95 0.39 1.78 4.62
N ILE A 96 -0.74 1.91 3.94
CA ILE A 96 -2.06 2.16 4.56
C ILE A 96 -2.45 1.00 5.48
N SER A 97 -2.33 -0.24 4.98
CA SER A 97 -2.70 -1.44 5.73
C SER A 97 -1.88 -1.58 7.02
N LEU A 98 -0.57 -1.32 6.96
CA LEU A 98 0.28 -1.28 8.15
C LEU A 98 -0.15 -0.23 9.16
N THR A 99 -0.57 0.94 8.70
CA THR A 99 -1.06 2.03 9.55
C THR A 99 -2.33 1.61 10.31
N ILE A 100 -3.23 0.89 9.64
CA ILE A 100 -4.45 0.34 10.25
C ILE A 100 -4.12 -0.77 11.26
N MET A 101 -3.18 -1.66 10.92
CA MET A 101 -2.73 -2.72 11.83
C MET A 101 -2.07 -2.15 13.09
N PHE A 102 -1.24 -1.11 12.93
CA PHE A 102 -0.63 -0.39 14.04
C PHE A 102 -1.68 0.24 14.96
N ASP A 103 -2.70 0.89 14.39
CA ASP A 103 -3.81 1.45 15.17
C ASP A 103 -4.58 0.41 15.95
N ARG A 104 -4.98 -0.66 15.26
CA ARG A 104 -5.70 -1.75 15.89
C ARG A 104 -4.89 -2.31 17.06
N SER A 105 -3.59 -2.47 16.90
CA SER A 105 -2.73 -3.00 17.94
C SER A 105 -2.61 -2.05 19.14
N LYS A 106 -2.47 -0.75 18.89
CA LYS A 106 -2.51 0.27 19.95
C LYS A 106 -3.85 0.31 20.68
N MET A 107 -4.97 0.21 19.95
CA MET A 107 -6.31 0.15 20.56
C MET A 107 -6.49 -1.08 21.46
N LEU A 108 -5.81 -2.18 21.15
CA LEU A 108 -5.77 -3.39 21.98
C LEU A 108 -4.77 -3.28 23.16
N GLY A 109 -4.15 -2.12 23.38
CA GLY A 109 -3.18 -1.91 24.45
C GLY A 109 -1.81 -2.55 24.20
N LYS A 110 -1.51 -2.98 22.96
CA LYS A 110 -0.23 -3.60 22.62
C LYS A 110 0.84 -2.53 22.36
N ASN A 111 2.04 -2.75 22.90
CA ASN A 111 3.22 -1.94 22.61
C ASN A 111 3.82 -2.31 21.25
N THR A 112 3.19 -1.86 20.17
CA THR A 112 3.67 -2.10 18.79
C THR A 112 4.61 -1.01 18.30
N ILE A 113 5.65 -1.42 17.58
CA ILE A 113 6.65 -0.54 16.98
C ILE A 113 6.72 -0.82 15.48
N ILE A 114 6.91 0.21 14.67
CA ILE A 114 7.18 0.05 13.23
C ILE A 114 8.69 -0.12 13.04
N ARG A 115 9.08 -1.22 12.41
CA ARG A 115 10.46 -1.48 11.99
C ARG A 115 10.58 -1.46 10.48
N TRP A 116 11.81 -1.37 10.01
CA TRP A 116 12.14 -1.30 8.59
C TRP A 116 13.16 -2.36 8.22
N VAL A 117 12.87 -3.13 7.18
CA VAL A 117 13.84 -4.03 6.54
C VAL A 117 14.54 -3.27 5.42
N TYR A 118 15.86 -3.18 5.49
CA TYR A 118 16.71 -2.43 4.55
C TYR A 118 16.27 -0.99 4.28
N ASN A 119 15.57 -0.33 5.21
CA ASN A 119 14.96 0.99 5.03
C ASN A 119 13.94 1.09 3.87
N ILE A 120 13.52 -0.03 3.28
CA ILE A 120 12.62 -0.10 2.12
C ILE A 120 11.28 -0.71 2.50
N LEU A 121 11.28 -1.78 3.30
CA LEU A 121 10.07 -2.53 3.64
C LEU A 121 9.69 -2.29 5.12
N PRO A 122 8.70 -1.44 5.40
CA PRO A 122 8.20 -1.24 6.76
C PRO A 122 7.41 -2.47 7.20
N TYR A 123 7.43 -2.79 8.49
CA TYR A 123 6.58 -3.82 9.09
C TYR A 123 6.22 -3.46 10.54
N VAL A 124 5.11 -4.01 11.03
CA VAL A 124 4.69 -3.85 12.42
C VAL A 124 5.25 -5.03 13.22
N GLU A 125 6.08 -4.73 14.22
CA GLU A 125 6.50 -5.72 15.20
C GLU A 125 5.43 -5.82 16.29
N LEU A 126 4.88 -7.03 16.47
CA LEU A 126 3.94 -7.33 17.54
C LEU A 126 4.75 -7.76 18.77
N PRO A 127 4.40 -7.31 19.98
CA PRO A 127 4.98 -7.87 21.19
C PRO A 127 4.64 -9.37 21.25
N ILE A 128 5.60 -10.19 21.65
CA ILE A 128 5.37 -11.61 21.93
C ILE A 128 4.42 -11.65 23.13
N GLU A 129 3.14 -11.83 22.86
CA GLU A 129 2.15 -12.09 23.89
C GLU A 129 2.33 -13.56 24.25
N PHE A 130 3.02 -13.81 25.36
CA PHE A 130 3.04 -15.13 25.98
C PHE A 130 1.59 -15.42 26.38
N ASP A 131 0.90 -16.28 25.63
CA ASP A 131 -0.40 -16.78 26.05
C ASP A 131 -0.16 -17.59 27.34
N PRO A 132 -0.65 -17.12 28.52
CA PRO A 132 -0.45 -17.85 29.76
C PRO A 132 -1.02 -19.26 29.68
N LEU A 133 -2.06 -19.47 28.85
CA LEU A 133 -2.69 -20.76 28.64
C LEU A 133 -1.78 -21.73 27.87
N GLU A 134 -1.03 -21.22 26.90
CA GLU A 134 -0.08 -22.01 26.11
C GLU A 134 1.16 -22.38 26.94
N ALA A 135 1.62 -21.46 27.79
CA ALA A 135 2.70 -21.74 28.75
C ALA A 135 2.31 -22.78 29.81
N ILE A 136 1.10 -22.68 30.37
CA ILE A 136 0.57 -23.65 31.34
C ILE A 136 0.35 -25.02 30.67
N SER A 137 -0.11 -25.03 29.41
CA SER A 137 -0.25 -26.25 28.61
C SER A 137 1.08 -26.96 28.40
N LEU A 138 2.13 -26.21 28.03
CA LEU A 138 3.48 -26.75 27.81
C LEU A 138 4.13 -27.24 29.11
N GLU A 139 3.96 -26.50 30.20
CA GLU A 139 4.44 -26.91 31.53
C GLU A 139 3.76 -28.19 32.00
N ARG A 140 2.43 -28.32 31.82
CA ARG A 140 1.71 -29.57 32.11
C ARG A 140 2.16 -30.74 31.23
N ALA A 141 2.49 -30.50 29.97
CA ALA A 141 2.97 -31.54 29.07
C ALA A 141 4.37 -32.03 29.47
N LEU A 142 5.26 -31.13 29.89
CA LEU A 142 6.61 -31.46 30.36
C LEU A 142 6.64 -32.16 31.72
N LEU A 143 5.68 -31.86 32.60
CA LEU A 143 5.55 -32.52 33.91
C LEU A 143 4.94 -33.94 33.83
N MET A 144 4.39 -34.33 32.67
CA MET A 144 3.83 -35.66 32.43
C MET A 144 4.78 -36.61 31.67
N GLN A 145 6.05 -36.22 31.48
CA GLN A 145 7.11 -37.03 30.87
C GLN A 145 8.14 -37.49 31.90
#